data_AF-A0A4Y8VWK2-F1
#
_entry.id   AF-A0A4Y8VWK2-F1
#
_cell.length_a   1.000
_cell.length_b   1.000
_cell.length_c   1.000
_cell.angle_alpha   90.00
_cell.angle_beta   90.00
_cell.angle_gamma   90.00
#
_symmetry.space_group_name_H-M   'P 1'
#
loop_
_entity.id
_entity.type
_entity.pdbx_description
1 polymer ?
#
loop_
_entity_poly.entity_id
_entity_poly.type
_entity_poly.pdbx_seq_one_letter_code
_entity_poly.pdbx_strand_id
1 'polypeptide(L)'
;MYEACHPSKDNSSIPEDQKTKDACKEKAEQFLESYDGADKELLVNFLWNYESWGGGKNIKRSNDFTDSPVLNIANTINASSSLIGSIAKGLANQDCLNLLLESTEWKSFSVPQKRFDLSDKKTLQQIFYGAPGTGKSHAINELTTGKDVIRTTFHPDTDYSTFVGAYKPTTKSVPVTTVIGTEAVPVKGKDGKEMKEDKIVYEFVSQAFMQAYVEAWKKYCTVQEGEEPVDEYLVIEEINRGNCAQIFGDLFQLLDRGDEGFSEYPIKADSDMKKQLKKEFAGLEIKNKVSINDLFKGKDIVAQVLEGEVLLLPNNLYIWATMNTSDQSLFPIDSAFKRRWDWYYVPISNAEKNWTIEVNGAKYDWWNFLQAINDRVYDATYSEDKKLGYFFCKADDGIISSSKFVSKVIFYLWNDVFKDSEFEGSAFRDENGEKLSFDKFYSVDNGKVKVNEEKVELFLKNLELEPVSENDEDNSEDGFETEGDKTLPRSPKVFVVTFPDGTVINEANKFETYHKVLSKIGIEKVENIAAEMKYHRHHTPLVTKSKHEAILNDSTYNYIQEGNYYVVKGINQITMYRMVMLLNERLNLQLKVQYE
;
A
#
# COMPACT_ATOMS: atom_id res chain seq x y z
N MET A 1 5.30 16.61 34.83
CA MET A 1 3.95 16.02 34.71
C MET A 1 3.95 14.58 34.23
N TYR A 2 4.50 14.26 33.06
CA TYR A 2 4.61 12.87 32.56
C TYR A 2 5.25 11.93 33.59
N GLU A 3 6.39 12.31 34.20
CA GLU A 3 7.05 11.52 35.25
C GLU A 3 6.24 11.40 36.56
N ALA A 4 5.37 12.36 36.87
CA ALA A 4 4.58 12.36 38.10
C ALA A 4 3.30 11.51 37.99
N CYS A 5 2.83 11.24 36.77
CA CYS A 5 1.56 10.57 36.49
C CYS A 5 1.72 9.23 35.75
N HIS A 6 2.92 8.81 35.38
CA HIS A 6 3.15 7.53 34.71
C HIS A 6 3.20 6.36 35.72
N PRO A 7 2.34 5.33 35.60
CA PRO A 7 2.35 4.18 36.50
C PRO A 7 3.53 3.21 36.30
N SER A 8 4.44 3.47 35.34
CA SER A 8 5.37 2.45 34.82
C SER A 8 6.86 2.79 34.86
N LYS A 9 7.29 3.77 35.67
CA LYS A 9 8.70 3.85 36.09
C LYS A 9 8.76 3.57 37.59
N ASP A 10 9.27 2.38 37.92
CA ASP A 10 9.59 1.78 39.22
C ASP A 10 8.92 2.39 40.47
N ASN A 11 7.66 2.00 40.72
CA ASN A 11 6.94 2.25 41.98
C ASN A 11 6.62 0.91 42.69
N SER A 12 7.59 0.00 42.69
CA SER A 12 7.50 -1.31 43.37
C SER A 12 7.34 -1.18 44.90
N SER A 13 7.55 0.00 45.48
CA SER A 13 7.44 0.28 46.91
C SER A 13 6.17 1.02 47.35
N ILE A 14 5.24 1.35 46.44
CA ILE A 14 4.05 2.15 46.76
C ILE A 14 2.78 1.26 46.78
N PRO A 15 2.08 1.17 47.92
CA PRO A 15 0.81 0.45 48.04
C PRO A 15 -0.26 0.91 47.03
N GLU A 16 -1.06 -0.04 46.54
CA GLU A 16 -2.01 0.16 45.43
C GLU A 16 -3.14 1.15 45.77
N ASP A 17 -3.41 1.36 47.05
CA ASP A 17 -4.33 2.35 47.62
C ASP A 17 -3.81 3.80 47.56
N GLN A 18 -2.51 4.01 47.30
CA GLN A 18 -1.90 5.33 47.06
C GLN A 18 -1.84 5.73 45.58
N LYS A 19 -2.32 4.89 44.65
CA LYS A 19 -2.50 5.23 43.23
C LYS A 19 -3.87 5.88 42.97
N THR A 20 -4.31 6.73 43.88
CA THR A 20 -5.60 7.42 43.81
C THR A 20 -5.47 8.78 43.14
N LYS A 21 -6.56 9.27 42.55
CA LYS A 21 -6.67 10.58 41.87
C LYS A 21 -6.12 11.73 42.73
N ASP A 22 -6.31 11.64 44.05
CA ASP A 22 -5.91 12.68 45.00
C ASP A 22 -4.39 12.72 45.21
N ALA A 23 -3.70 11.56 45.19
CA ALA A 23 -2.24 11.49 45.31
C ALA A 23 -1.50 12.00 44.06
N CYS A 24 -2.06 11.76 42.87
CA CYS A 24 -1.54 12.32 41.62
C CYS A 24 -1.78 13.84 41.54
N LYS A 25 -2.92 14.32 42.07
CA LYS A 25 -3.23 15.75 42.16
C LYS A 25 -2.25 16.47 43.10
N GLU A 26 -1.99 15.92 44.29
CA GLU A 26 -1.09 16.53 45.28
C GLU A 26 0.36 16.63 44.75
N LYS A 27 0.85 15.59 44.06
CA LYS A 27 2.18 15.60 43.40
C LYS A 27 2.26 16.61 42.25
N ALA A 28 1.20 16.74 41.45
CA ALA A 28 1.16 17.72 40.37
C ALA A 28 1.09 19.16 40.92
N GLU A 29 0.31 19.39 41.99
CA GLU A 29 0.23 20.69 42.67
C GLU A 29 1.58 21.08 43.28
N GLN A 30 2.30 20.16 43.93
CA GLN A 30 3.68 20.36 44.38
C GLN A 30 4.66 20.67 43.24
N PHE A 31 4.56 19.97 42.11
CA PHE A 31 5.41 20.26 40.95
C PHE A 31 5.12 21.63 40.34
N LEU A 32 3.87 22.10 40.45
CA LEU A 32 3.46 23.42 40.00
C LEU A 32 3.78 24.52 41.04
N GLU A 33 4.22 24.20 42.27
CA GLU A 33 4.67 25.20 43.25
C GLU A 33 5.83 26.08 42.76
N SER A 34 6.65 25.57 41.84
CA SER A 34 7.75 26.33 41.21
C SER A 34 7.32 27.28 40.09
N TYR A 35 6.04 27.29 39.72
CA TYR A 35 5.47 28.21 38.73
C TYR A 35 4.68 29.30 39.45
N ASP A 36 4.89 30.57 39.07
CA ASP A 36 4.19 31.74 39.58
C ASP A 36 3.31 32.40 38.49
N GLY A 37 2.18 32.97 38.91
CA GLY A 37 1.28 33.74 38.04
C GLY A 37 -0.04 33.04 37.65
N ALA A 38 -0.85 33.77 36.86
CA ALA A 38 -2.21 33.38 36.46
C ALA A 38 -2.24 32.10 35.61
N ASP A 39 -1.17 31.79 34.89
CA ASP A 39 -1.07 30.62 34.02
C ASP A 39 -1.09 29.31 34.80
N LYS A 40 -0.53 29.31 36.02
CA LYS A 40 -0.61 28.17 36.94
C LYS A 40 -2.04 27.91 37.40
N GLU A 41 -2.76 28.96 37.80
CA GLU A 41 -4.16 28.83 38.20
C GLU A 41 -5.05 28.35 37.05
N LEU A 42 -4.80 28.84 35.83
CA LEU A 42 -5.49 28.41 34.63
C LEU A 42 -5.19 26.94 34.29
N LEU A 43 -3.94 26.51 34.39
CA LEU A 43 -3.54 25.13 34.12
C LEU A 43 -4.10 24.16 35.17
N VAL A 44 -4.07 24.52 36.45
CA VAL A 44 -4.68 23.71 37.54
C VAL A 44 -6.19 23.62 37.36
N ASN A 45 -6.86 24.73 37.03
CA ASN A 45 -8.30 24.73 36.73
C ASN A 45 -8.61 23.90 35.49
N PHE A 46 -7.83 24.00 34.43
CA PHE A 46 -8.04 23.20 33.21
C PHE A 46 -7.90 21.69 33.48
N LEU A 47 -6.86 21.28 34.22
CA LEU A 47 -6.59 19.87 34.49
C LEU A 47 -7.61 19.24 35.47
N TRP A 48 -8.13 20.02 36.43
CA TRP A 48 -8.88 19.44 37.55
C TRP A 48 -10.30 19.99 37.76
N ASN A 49 -10.64 21.16 37.22
CA ASN A 49 -11.97 21.75 37.33
C ASN A 49 -12.81 21.44 36.09
N TYR A 50 -13.38 20.24 36.07
CA TYR A 50 -14.16 19.68 34.96
C TYR A 50 -15.34 20.55 34.50
N GLU A 51 -15.93 21.35 35.40
CA GLU A 51 -17.03 22.27 35.07
C GLU A 51 -16.56 23.51 34.31
N SER A 52 -15.28 23.89 34.39
CA SER A 52 -14.77 25.14 33.80
C SER A 52 -14.67 25.11 32.27
N TRP A 53 -14.74 23.92 31.67
CA TRP A 53 -14.66 23.71 30.21
C TRP A 53 -15.79 22.82 29.67
N GLY A 54 -16.85 22.59 30.49
CA GLY A 54 -18.14 22.10 30.03
C GLY A 54 -18.24 20.60 29.69
N GLY A 55 -17.47 19.73 30.35
CA GLY A 55 -17.32 18.33 29.96
C GLY A 55 -18.57 17.43 30.07
N GLY A 56 -18.77 16.54 29.08
CA GLY A 56 -19.69 15.40 29.13
C GLY A 56 -19.02 14.05 29.50
N LYS A 57 -19.72 13.22 30.28
CA LYS A 57 -19.45 11.85 30.80
C LYS A 57 -18.01 11.49 31.26
N ASN A 58 -17.89 11.22 32.57
CA ASN A 58 -16.71 10.67 33.26
C ASN A 58 -16.32 9.23 32.81
N ILE A 59 -15.01 8.93 32.73
CA ILE A 59 -14.47 7.56 32.67
C ILE A 59 -14.63 6.88 34.03
N LYS A 60 -15.28 5.70 34.05
CA LYS A 60 -15.17 4.68 35.12
C LYS A 60 -14.62 3.36 34.56
N ARG A 61 -13.54 3.41 33.78
CA ARG A 61 -12.86 2.22 33.24
C ARG A 61 -11.35 2.45 33.23
N SER A 62 -10.61 1.55 33.87
CA SER A 62 -9.19 1.70 34.20
C SER A 62 -8.22 1.44 33.03
N ASN A 63 -8.71 1.06 31.85
CA ASN A 63 -7.86 0.43 30.82
C ASN A 63 -7.77 1.18 29.48
N ASP A 64 -8.48 2.28 29.26
CA ASP A 64 -8.55 2.95 27.94
C ASP A 64 -7.63 4.18 27.80
N PHE A 65 -6.62 4.35 28.65
CA PHE A 65 -5.84 5.59 28.69
C PHE A 65 -4.71 5.72 27.65
N THR A 66 -4.37 4.72 26.84
CA THR A 66 -2.99 4.67 26.30
C THR A 66 -2.70 5.37 24.97
N ASP A 67 -3.67 5.88 24.19
CA ASP A 67 -3.39 6.13 22.76
C ASP A 67 -3.27 7.61 22.32
N SER A 68 -3.17 8.57 23.24
CA SER A 68 -2.78 9.95 22.86
C SER A 68 -2.06 10.68 23.99
N PRO A 69 -0.81 11.13 23.80
CA PRO A 69 -0.05 11.86 24.83
C PRO A 69 -0.76 13.15 25.28
N VAL A 70 -1.41 13.86 24.35
CA VAL A 70 -2.13 15.11 24.64
C VAL A 70 -3.43 14.85 25.41
N LEU A 71 -4.18 13.81 25.05
CA LEU A 71 -5.41 13.44 25.77
C LEU A 71 -5.12 12.80 27.14
N ASN A 72 -3.98 12.09 27.26
CA ASN A 72 -3.47 11.58 28.54
C ASN A 72 -3.13 12.70 29.52
N ILE A 73 -2.45 13.74 29.03
CA ILE A 73 -2.06 14.89 29.84
C ILE A 73 -3.30 15.69 30.28
N ALA A 74 -4.31 15.83 29.42
CA ALA A 74 -5.50 16.63 29.69
C ALA A 74 -6.64 15.85 30.38
N ASN A 75 -6.60 14.51 30.39
CA ASN A 75 -7.62 13.65 31.00
C ASN A 75 -9.04 13.87 30.43
N THR A 76 -9.14 14.05 29.11
CA THR A 76 -10.38 14.44 28.40
C THR A 76 -10.75 13.41 27.32
N ILE A 77 -12.02 12.98 27.26
CA ILE A 77 -12.46 11.94 26.30
C ILE A 77 -12.85 12.52 24.94
N ASN A 78 -13.30 13.78 24.88
CA ASN A 78 -13.90 14.29 23.66
C ASN A 78 -13.85 15.82 23.63
N ALA A 79 -12.67 16.39 23.37
CA ALA A 79 -12.64 17.76 22.90
C ALA A 79 -13.23 17.78 21.49
N SER A 80 -14.26 18.59 21.25
CA SER A 80 -14.74 18.84 19.90
C SER A 80 -13.55 19.19 19.00
N SER A 81 -13.53 18.69 17.77
CA SER A 81 -12.43 18.88 16.81
C SER A 81 -11.95 20.34 16.68
N SER A 82 -12.83 21.30 16.96
CA SER A 82 -12.55 22.74 17.04
C SER A 82 -11.61 23.18 18.18
N LEU A 83 -11.60 22.52 19.33
CA LEU A 83 -10.78 22.89 20.49
C LEU A 83 -9.42 22.21 20.48
N ILE A 84 -9.29 21.04 19.85
CA ILE A 84 -8.01 20.34 19.68
C ILE A 84 -7.00 21.22 18.92
N GLY A 85 -7.45 21.92 17.88
CA GLY A 85 -6.60 22.86 17.14
C GLY A 85 -6.10 24.02 18.00
N SER A 86 -6.95 24.57 18.87
CA SER A 86 -6.58 25.65 19.79
C SER A 86 -5.64 25.18 20.91
N ILE A 87 -5.83 23.96 21.41
CA ILE A 87 -4.95 23.35 22.42
C ILE A 87 -3.59 23.00 21.81
N ALA A 88 -3.56 22.41 20.62
CA ALA A 88 -2.32 22.13 19.89
C ALA A 88 -1.57 23.42 19.54
N LYS A 89 -2.27 24.47 19.10
CA LYS A 89 -1.71 25.80 18.87
C LYS A 89 -1.19 26.47 20.14
N GLY A 90 -1.88 26.27 21.27
CA GLY A 90 -1.43 26.75 22.58
C GLY A 90 -0.16 26.05 23.07
N LEU A 91 -0.08 24.72 22.90
CA LEU A 91 1.08 23.91 23.28
C LEU A 91 2.29 24.12 22.36
N ALA A 92 2.06 24.35 21.06
CA ALA A 92 3.12 24.68 20.10
C ALA A 92 3.76 26.05 20.35
N ASN A 93 3.07 26.96 21.02
CA ASN A 93 3.57 28.27 21.39
C ASN A 93 4.33 28.31 22.73
N GLN A 94 4.54 27.17 23.38
CA GLN A 94 5.32 27.09 24.62
C GLN A 94 6.60 26.27 24.42
N ASP A 95 7.67 26.69 25.10
CA ASP A 95 9.00 26.04 25.12
C ASP A 95 8.97 24.56 25.53
N CYS A 96 7.84 24.10 26.09
CA CYS A 96 7.56 22.72 26.45
C CYS A 96 7.62 21.76 25.25
N LEU A 97 7.16 22.19 24.05
CA LEU A 97 7.17 21.34 22.86
C LEU A 97 8.60 21.10 22.36
N ASN A 98 9.45 22.14 22.42
CA ASN A 98 10.87 22.02 22.07
C ASN A 98 11.62 21.10 23.05
N LEU A 99 11.33 21.20 24.35
CA LEU A 99 11.87 20.28 25.36
C LEU A 99 11.44 18.82 25.12
N LEU A 100 10.23 18.58 24.62
CA LEU A 100 9.73 17.25 24.29
C LEU A 100 10.44 16.69 23.04
N LEU A 101 10.60 17.52 21.99
CA LEU A 101 11.26 17.15 20.73
C LEU A 101 12.77 16.93 20.90
N GLU A 102 13.39 17.66 21.83
CA GLU A 102 14.82 17.51 22.13
C GLU A 102 15.13 16.39 23.12
N SER A 103 14.10 15.87 23.82
CA SER A 103 14.25 14.80 24.81
C SER A 103 14.86 13.54 24.20
N THR A 104 15.70 12.88 24.99
CA THR A 104 16.32 11.59 24.63
C THR A 104 15.27 10.50 24.38
N GLU A 105 14.13 10.54 25.07
CA GLU A 105 13.04 9.58 24.86
C GLU A 105 12.38 9.74 23.48
N TRP A 106 12.12 10.98 23.04
CA TRP A 106 11.57 11.23 21.69
C TRP A 106 12.57 10.86 20.59
N LYS A 107 13.85 11.24 20.75
CA LYS A 107 14.92 10.85 19.81
C LYS A 107 15.18 9.33 19.79
N SER A 108 14.85 8.62 20.88
CA SER A 108 14.90 7.16 20.95
C SER A 108 13.62 6.46 20.44
N PHE A 109 12.58 7.23 20.10
CA PHE A 109 11.32 6.72 19.60
C PHE A 109 11.46 6.35 18.11
N SER A 110 12.11 5.22 17.84
CA SER A 110 12.00 4.59 16.53
C SER A 110 10.62 3.96 16.39
N VAL A 111 9.82 4.39 15.40
CA VAL A 111 8.65 3.60 14.98
C VAL A 111 9.17 2.20 14.66
N PRO A 112 8.68 1.14 15.32
CA PRO A 112 9.05 -0.20 14.94
C PRO A 112 8.56 -0.39 13.51
N GLN A 113 9.47 -0.40 12.53
CA GLN A 113 9.22 -1.07 11.26
C GLN A 113 9.18 -2.57 11.53
N LYS A 114 8.13 -3.01 12.21
CA LYS A 114 7.72 -4.41 12.11
C LYS A 114 7.24 -4.55 10.67
N ARG A 115 8.13 -5.00 9.77
CA ARG A 115 7.72 -5.67 8.55
C ARG A 115 6.78 -6.77 9.00
N PHE A 116 5.50 -6.60 8.74
CA PHE A 116 4.58 -7.72 8.77
C PHE A 116 5.08 -8.69 7.71
N ASP A 117 5.54 -9.85 8.18
CA ASP A 117 5.83 -10.97 7.30
C ASP A 117 4.49 -11.40 6.67
N LEU A 118 4.37 -11.20 5.36
CA LEU A 118 3.14 -11.46 4.58
C LEU A 118 2.86 -12.96 4.41
N SER A 119 3.67 -13.84 5.02
CA SER A 119 3.56 -15.29 4.83
C SER A 119 2.40 -15.94 5.60
N ASP A 120 1.87 -15.33 6.66
CA ASP A 120 1.14 -16.13 7.68
C ASP A 120 -0.35 -15.85 7.87
N LYS A 121 -0.99 -14.88 7.18
CA LYS A 121 -2.47 -14.78 7.14
C LYS A 121 -2.98 -13.92 5.98
N LYS A 122 -3.53 -14.56 4.94
CA LYS A 122 -4.31 -13.87 3.91
C LYS A 122 -5.62 -13.38 4.54
N THR A 123 -5.89 -12.09 4.47
CA THR A 123 -7.12 -11.53 5.00
C THR A 123 -8.28 -11.72 4.03
N LEU A 124 -9.46 -12.08 4.55
CA LEU A 124 -10.63 -12.39 3.74
C LEU A 124 -11.28 -11.14 3.13
N GLN A 125 -11.13 -9.98 3.78
CA GLN A 125 -11.51 -8.68 3.25
C GLN A 125 -10.31 -7.74 3.32
N GLN A 126 -9.90 -7.17 2.19
CA GLN A 126 -8.75 -6.27 2.16
C GLN A 126 -8.94 -5.12 1.18
N ILE A 127 -8.58 -3.90 1.60
CA ILE A 127 -8.52 -2.71 0.74
C ILE A 127 -7.07 -2.33 0.54
N PHE A 128 -6.60 -2.42 -0.70
CA PHE A 128 -5.33 -1.88 -1.16
C PHE A 128 -5.53 -0.39 -1.44
N TYR A 129 -4.84 0.47 -0.69
CA TYR A 129 -4.97 1.92 -0.82
C TYR A 129 -3.62 2.62 -0.92
N GLY A 130 -3.64 3.87 -1.38
CA GLY A 130 -2.46 4.71 -1.53
C GLY A 130 -2.56 5.58 -2.78
N ALA A 131 -1.49 6.33 -3.02
CA ALA A 131 -1.36 7.27 -4.12
C ALA A 131 -1.68 6.65 -5.50
N PRO A 132 -2.15 7.45 -6.47
CA PRO A 132 -2.34 7.00 -7.85
C PRO A 132 -1.01 6.54 -8.45
N GLY A 133 -1.01 5.42 -9.18
CA GLY A 133 0.18 4.90 -9.84
C GLY A 133 1.12 4.06 -8.96
N THR A 134 0.76 3.70 -7.73
CA THR A 134 1.56 2.81 -6.85
C THR A 134 1.47 1.33 -7.21
N GLY A 135 0.60 0.94 -8.15
CA GLY A 135 0.49 -0.46 -8.59
C GLY A 135 -0.51 -1.31 -7.80
N LYS A 136 -1.47 -0.72 -7.08
CA LYS A 136 -2.51 -1.43 -6.31
C LYS A 136 -3.17 -2.59 -7.07
N SER A 137 -3.75 -2.31 -8.25
CA SER A 137 -4.41 -3.35 -9.07
C SER A 137 -3.43 -4.40 -9.61
N HIS A 138 -2.16 -4.02 -9.81
CA HIS A 138 -1.10 -4.94 -10.21
C HIS A 138 -0.74 -5.90 -9.08
N ALA A 139 -0.57 -5.38 -7.86
CA ALA A 139 -0.31 -6.19 -6.67
C ALA A 139 -1.41 -7.24 -6.46
N ILE A 140 -2.68 -6.87 -6.63
CA ILE A 140 -3.78 -7.84 -6.58
C ILE A 140 -3.63 -8.91 -7.65
N ASN A 141 -3.31 -8.55 -8.90
CA ASN A 141 -3.13 -9.52 -9.99
C ASN A 141 -2.01 -10.53 -9.71
N GLU A 142 -0.89 -10.08 -9.15
CA GLU A 142 0.22 -10.96 -8.79
C GLU A 142 -0.21 -11.93 -7.69
N LEU A 143 -0.88 -11.44 -6.66
CA LEU A 143 -1.35 -12.25 -5.53
C LEU A 143 -2.47 -13.25 -5.92
N THR A 144 -3.22 -12.97 -6.98
CA THR A 144 -4.30 -13.83 -7.50
C THR A 144 -3.93 -14.59 -8.77
N THR A 145 -2.65 -14.58 -9.17
CA THR A 145 -2.20 -15.29 -10.36
C THR A 145 -2.49 -16.79 -10.25
N GLY A 146 -3.16 -17.34 -11.27
CA GLY A 146 -3.54 -18.75 -11.32
C GLY A 146 -4.76 -19.12 -10.46
N LYS A 147 -5.48 -18.13 -9.93
CA LYS A 147 -6.71 -18.32 -9.15
C LYS A 147 -7.94 -17.86 -9.93
N ASP A 148 -9.11 -18.30 -9.50
CA ASP A 148 -10.37 -17.82 -10.05
C ASP A 148 -10.69 -16.44 -9.46
N VAL A 149 -10.91 -15.48 -10.36
CA VAL A 149 -11.13 -14.08 -10.03
C VAL A 149 -12.32 -13.55 -10.81
N ILE A 150 -13.32 -13.06 -10.09
CA ILE A 150 -14.36 -12.20 -10.63
C ILE A 150 -14.02 -10.76 -10.26
N ARG A 151 -13.83 -9.92 -11.28
CA ARG A 151 -13.45 -8.51 -11.09
C ARG A 151 -14.58 -7.59 -11.53
N THR A 152 -14.80 -6.54 -10.75
CA THR A 152 -15.70 -5.42 -11.05
C THR A 152 -15.05 -4.10 -10.69
N THR A 153 -15.60 -3.00 -11.19
CA THR A 153 -15.18 -1.63 -10.86
C THR A 153 -16.38 -0.85 -10.37
N PHE A 154 -16.23 -0.12 -9.28
CA PHE A 154 -17.29 0.77 -8.82
C PHE A 154 -17.24 2.10 -9.55
N HIS A 155 -18.43 2.56 -9.91
CA HIS A 155 -18.69 3.83 -10.56
C HIS A 155 -19.71 4.63 -9.73
N PRO A 156 -19.84 5.95 -9.95
CA PRO A 156 -20.79 6.77 -9.20
C PRO A 156 -22.25 6.33 -9.31
N ASP A 157 -22.60 5.63 -10.39
CA ASP A 157 -23.92 5.06 -10.67
C ASP A 157 -24.03 3.57 -10.30
N THR A 158 -22.97 2.96 -9.76
CA THR A 158 -23.04 1.59 -9.24
C THR A 158 -23.98 1.52 -8.05
N ASP A 159 -24.86 0.54 -8.08
CA ASP A 159 -25.90 0.29 -7.10
C ASP A 159 -25.95 -1.21 -6.74
N TYR A 160 -26.87 -1.58 -5.85
CA TYR A 160 -27.07 -2.96 -5.47
C TYR A 160 -27.36 -3.89 -6.67
N SER A 161 -28.16 -3.42 -7.64
CA SER A 161 -28.59 -4.22 -8.79
C SER A 161 -27.46 -4.52 -9.79
N THR A 162 -26.50 -3.62 -9.91
CA THR A 162 -25.32 -3.72 -10.78
C THR A 162 -24.17 -4.47 -10.11
N PHE A 163 -24.16 -4.57 -8.78
CA PHE A 163 -23.17 -5.35 -8.03
C PHE A 163 -23.62 -6.79 -7.75
N VAL A 164 -24.88 -6.97 -7.34
CA VAL A 164 -25.47 -8.26 -6.96
C VAL A 164 -26.20 -8.90 -8.12
N GLY A 165 -27.12 -8.16 -8.74
CA GLY A 165 -27.97 -8.63 -9.82
C GLY A 165 -29.41 -8.18 -9.68
N ALA A 166 -30.15 -8.28 -10.78
CA ALA A 166 -31.57 -8.00 -10.84
C ALA A 166 -32.20 -8.69 -12.04
N TYR A 167 -33.54 -8.78 -12.05
CA TYR A 167 -34.28 -9.19 -13.23
C TYR A 167 -34.13 -8.16 -14.35
N LYS A 168 -33.63 -8.61 -15.50
CA LYS A 168 -33.49 -7.81 -16.71
C LYS A 168 -34.25 -8.48 -17.86
N PRO A 169 -34.83 -7.69 -18.79
CA PRO A 169 -35.40 -8.24 -20.00
C PRO A 169 -34.30 -8.87 -20.86
N THR A 170 -34.51 -10.10 -21.29
CA THR A 170 -33.67 -10.83 -22.22
C THR A 170 -34.51 -11.46 -23.32
N THR A 171 -33.89 -11.82 -24.43
CA THR A 171 -34.59 -12.42 -25.58
C THR A 171 -34.37 -13.92 -25.59
N LYS A 172 -35.47 -14.70 -25.59
CA LYS A 172 -35.43 -16.15 -25.81
C LYS A 172 -36.16 -16.52 -27.08
N SER A 173 -35.49 -17.33 -27.88
CA SER A 173 -36.06 -17.95 -29.07
C SER A 173 -36.93 -19.13 -28.65
N VAL A 174 -38.26 -18.97 -28.76
CA VAL A 174 -39.24 -19.98 -28.39
C VAL A 174 -39.95 -20.52 -29.62
N PRO A 175 -40.39 -21.80 -29.63
CA PRO A 175 -41.19 -22.32 -30.73
C PRO A 175 -42.50 -21.52 -30.87
N VAL A 176 -42.85 -21.18 -32.10
CA VAL A 176 -44.18 -20.66 -32.41
C VAL A 176 -45.16 -21.80 -32.20
N THR A 177 -46.12 -21.67 -31.30
CA THR A 177 -47.11 -22.72 -31.04
C THR A 177 -48.49 -22.32 -31.55
N THR A 178 -49.23 -23.26 -32.13
CA THR A 178 -50.66 -23.14 -32.43
C THR A 178 -51.46 -24.14 -31.59
N VAL A 179 -52.76 -23.91 -31.43
CA VAL A 179 -53.62 -24.79 -30.64
C VAL A 179 -54.38 -25.74 -31.57
N ILE A 180 -54.19 -27.05 -31.37
CA ILE A 180 -54.97 -28.10 -32.04
C ILE A 180 -55.74 -28.87 -30.96
N GLY A 181 -57.06 -28.71 -30.93
CA GLY A 181 -57.89 -29.27 -29.86
C GLY A 181 -57.57 -28.61 -28.52
N THR A 182 -57.02 -29.38 -27.58
CA THR A 182 -56.59 -28.91 -26.25
C THR A 182 -55.06 -28.84 -26.10
N GLU A 183 -54.30 -29.13 -27.15
CA GLU A 183 -52.83 -29.18 -27.10
C GLU A 183 -52.19 -28.02 -27.86
N ALA A 184 -51.14 -27.45 -27.27
CA ALA A 184 -50.28 -26.47 -27.93
C ALA A 184 -49.17 -27.21 -28.70
N VAL A 185 -49.16 -27.08 -30.02
CA VAL A 185 -48.21 -27.78 -30.91
C VAL A 185 -47.32 -26.78 -31.66
N PRO A 186 -46.01 -27.05 -31.80
CA PRO A 186 -45.10 -26.20 -32.58
C PRO A 186 -45.49 -26.12 -34.06
N VAL A 187 -45.47 -24.90 -34.61
CA VAL A 187 -45.67 -24.63 -36.03
C VAL A 187 -44.40 -25.02 -36.78
N LYS A 188 -44.54 -25.83 -37.83
CA LYS A 188 -43.43 -26.21 -38.72
C LYS A 188 -43.44 -25.37 -40.00
N GLY A 189 -42.28 -24.88 -40.40
CA GLY A 189 -42.06 -24.18 -41.66
C GLY A 189 -42.19 -25.10 -42.87
N LYS A 190 -42.12 -24.52 -44.07
CA LYS A 190 -42.16 -25.29 -45.34
C LYS A 190 -41.02 -26.31 -45.49
N ASP A 191 -39.95 -26.13 -44.73
CA ASP A 191 -38.79 -27.02 -44.63
C ASP A 191 -38.96 -28.13 -43.58
N GLY A 192 -40.11 -28.20 -42.90
CA GLY A 192 -40.42 -29.17 -41.85
C GLY A 192 -39.78 -28.86 -40.48
N LYS A 193 -39.04 -27.75 -40.35
CA LYS A 193 -38.42 -27.34 -39.08
C LYS A 193 -39.38 -26.50 -38.25
N GLU A 194 -39.26 -26.57 -36.93
CA GLU A 194 -40.04 -25.73 -36.04
C GLU A 194 -39.70 -24.25 -36.25
N MET A 195 -40.73 -23.45 -36.47
CA MET A 195 -40.63 -22.01 -36.51
C MET A 195 -40.37 -21.51 -35.09
N LYS A 196 -39.46 -20.55 -34.96
CA LYS A 196 -39.18 -19.88 -33.70
C LYS A 196 -39.51 -18.41 -33.80
N GLU A 197 -39.95 -17.84 -32.70
CA GLU A 197 -40.11 -16.40 -32.50
C GLU A 197 -39.30 -15.97 -31.28
N ASP A 198 -38.83 -14.73 -31.32
CA ASP A 198 -38.08 -14.14 -30.22
C ASP A 198 -39.04 -13.46 -29.25
N LYS A 199 -39.08 -13.94 -28.00
CA LYS A 199 -39.88 -13.33 -26.93
C LYS A 199 -38.98 -12.68 -25.89
N ILE A 200 -39.41 -11.51 -25.43
CA ILE A 200 -38.82 -10.86 -24.26
C ILE A 200 -39.31 -11.60 -23.01
N VAL A 201 -38.37 -12.15 -22.25
CA VAL A 201 -38.60 -12.75 -20.94
C VAL A 201 -37.76 -12.01 -19.91
N TYR A 202 -38.22 -11.97 -18.66
CA TYR A 202 -37.42 -11.42 -17.58
C TYR A 202 -36.63 -12.54 -16.92
N GLU A 203 -35.31 -12.38 -16.85
CA GLU A 203 -34.43 -13.30 -16.14
C GLU A 203 -33.54 -12.56 -15.17
N PHE A 204 -33.26 -13.19 -14.03
CA PHE A 204 -32.30 -12.65 -13.08
C PHE A 204 -30.91 -12.72 -13.69
N VAL A 205 -30.23 -11.58 -13.80
CA VAL A 205 -28.87 -11.49 -14.31
C VAL A 205 -27.92 -11.26 -13.14
N SER A 206 -27.29 -12.36 -12.68
CA SER A 206 -26.24 -12.31 -11.66
C SER A 206 -25.09 -11.42 -12.07
N GLN A 207 -24.69 -10.52 -11.17
CA GLN A 207 -23.52 -9.65 -11.34
C GLN A 207 -22.36 -10.16 -10.47
N ALA A 208 -21.26 -9.39 -10.44
CA ALA A 208 -19.98 -9.81 -9.88
C ALA A 208 -20.08 -10.47 -8.49
N PHE A 209 -20.82 -9.87 -7.54
CA PHE A 209 -20.96 -10.47 -6.21
C PHE A 209 -21.67 -11.82 -6.26
N MET A 210 -22.81 -11.90 -6.94
CA MET A 210 -23.61 -13.14 -6.99
C MET A 210 -22.87 -14.25 -7.73
N GLN A 211 -22.14 -13.91 -8.79
CA GLN A 211 -21.29 -14.86 -9.51
C GLN A 211 -20.21 -15.43 -8.58
N ALA A 212 -19.45 -14.57 -7.89
CA ALA A 212 -18.39 -15.01 -6.98
C ALA A 212 -18.94 -15.80 -5.79
N TYR A 213 -20.08 -15.38 -5.25
CA TYR A 213 -20.78 -16.09 -4.19
C TYR A 213 -21.16 -17.51 -4.60
N VAL A 214 -21.78 -17.66 -5.77
CA VAL A 214 -22.23 -18.97 -6.28
C VAL A 214 -21.04 -19.87 -6.59
N GLU A 215 -19.99 -19.35 -7.23
CA GLU A 215 -18.80 -20.12 -7.56
C GLU A 215 -18.04 -20.57 -6.31
N ALA A 216 -17.90 -19.71 -5.30
CA ALA A 216 -17.30 -20.08 -4.02
C ALA A 216 -18.00 -21.27 -3.36
N TRP A 217 -19.34 -21.30 -3.36
CA TRP A 217 -20.13 -22.42 -2.85
C TRP A 217 -20.07 -23.67 -3.74
N LYS A 218 -20.02 -23.53 -5.07
CA LYS A 218 -19.85 -24.68 -5.97
C LYS A 218 -18.53 -25.40 -5.73
N LYS A 219 -17.45 -24.69 -5.37
CA LYS A 219 -16.14 -25.29 -5.07
C LYS A 219 -16.19 -26.28 -3.90
N TYR A 220 -17.06 -26.06 -2.91
CA TYR A 220 -17.30 -27.02 -1.83
C TYR A 220 -17.84 -28.39 -2.30
N CYS A 221 -18.45 -28.46 -3.48
CA CYS A 221 -18.93 -29.74 -4.04
C CYS A 221 -17.77 -30.59 -4.60
N THR A 222 -16.66 -29.94 -4.97
CA THR A 222 -15.54 -30.57 -5.67
C THR A 222 -14.52 -31.23 -4.72
N VAL A 223 -14.40 -30.74 -3.49
CA VAL A 223 -13.43 -31.22 -2.49
C VAL A 223 -13.90 -32.45 -1.74
N GLN A 224 -13.03 -33.18 -1.05
CA GLN A 224 -13.41 -34.29 -0.17
C GLN A 224 -13.82 -33.79 1.23
N GLU A 225 -14.40 -34.68 2.04
CA GLU A 225 -14.74 -34.34 3.42
C GLU A 225 -13.47 -34.02 4.22
N GLY A 226 -13.43 -32.86 4.87
CA GLY A 226 -12.27 -32.37 5.63
C GLY A 226 -11.20 -31.65 4.79
N GLU A 227 -11.38 -31.54 3.48
CA GLU A 227 -10.53 -30.70 2.62
C GLU A 227 -11.10 -29.28 2.49
N GLU A 228 -10.21 -28.30 2.36
CA GLU A 228 -10.58 -26.91 2.10
C GLU A 228 -10.82 -26.69 0.59
N PRO A 229 -11.88 -25.96 0.21
CA PRO A 229 -12.11 -25.60 -1.18
C PRO A 229 -11.11 -24.58 -1.68
N VAL A 230 -10.89 -24.58 -2.99
CA VAL A 230 -10.06 -23.59 -3.66
C VAL A 230 -10.61 -22.18 -3.39
N ASP A 231 -9.71 -21.23 -3.19
CA ASP A 231 -10.03 -19.81 -3.04
C ASP A 231 -10.82 -19.28 -4.25
N GLU A 232 -11.80 -18.43 -3.99
CA GLU A 232 -12.54 -17.61 -4.97
C GLU A 232 -12.33 -16.14 -4.63
N TYR A 233 -12.01 -15.32 -5.64
CA TYR A 233 -11.72 -13.90 -5.44
C TYR A 233 -12.76 -13.01 -6.10
N LEU A 234 -13.40 -12.16 -5.31
CA LEU A 234 -14.11 -10.99 -5.78
C LEU A 234 -13.19 -9.77 -5.67
N VAL A 235 -12.75 -9.23 -6.81
CA VAL A 235 -11.94 -8.00 -6.87
C VAL A 235 -12.81 -6.80 -7.20
N ILE A 236 -12.81 -5.78 -6.34
CA ILE A 236 -13.56 -4.54 -6.52
C ILE A 236 -12.56 -3.40 -6.74
N GLU A 237 -12.42 -2.96 -7.98
CA GLU A 237 -11.59 -1.79 -8.29
C GLU A 237 -12.33 -0.50 -7.90
N GLU A 238 -11.58 0.46 -7.36
CA GLU A 238 -12.07 1.81 -7.04
C GLU A 238 -13.29 1.82 -6.10
N ILE A 239 -13.24 1.05 -5.01
CA ILE A 239 -14.38 0.81 -4.12
C ILE A 239 -15.06 2.07 -3.58
N ASN A 240 -14.33 3.18 -3.44
CA ASN A 240 -14.86 4.46 -2.97
C ASN A 240 -15.43 5.37 -4.07
N ARG A 241 -15.46 4.93 -5.34
CA ARG A 241 -16.18 5.65 -6.41
C ARG A 241 -17.69 5.42 -6.39
N GLY A 242 -18.14 4.42 -5.64
CA GLY A 242 -19.55 4.14 -5.42
C GLY A 242 -19.95 4.31 -3.95
N ASN A 243 -21.23 4.53 -3.69
CA ASN A 243 -21.75 4.56 -2.32
C ASN A 243 -21.76 3.16 -1.72
N CYS A 244 -20.69 2.80 -0.99
CA CYS A 244 -20.50 1.46 -0.41
C CYS A 244 -21.69 0.97 0.41
N ALA A 245 -22.30 1.83 1.24
CA ALA A 245 -23.43 1.46 2.08
C ALA A 245 -24.66 1.07 1.23
N GLN A 246 -24.93 1.84 0.16
CA GLN A 246 -26.03 1.56 -0.76
C GLN A 246 -25.77 0.32 -1.64
N ILE A 247 -24.53 0.16 -2.11
CA ILE A 247 -24.16 -0.95 -3.00
C ILE A 247 -24.19 -2.29 -2.26
N PHE A 248 -23.67 -2.35 -1.04
CA PHE A 248 -23.68 -3.59 -0.25
C PHE A 248 -25.04 -3.84 0.40
N GLY A 249 -25.81 -2.80 0.76
CA GLY A 249 -27.11 -2.98 1.41
C GLY A 249 -27.00 -3.90 2.63
N ASP A 250 -27.84 -4.93 2.70
CA ASP A 250 -27.82 -5.90 3.81
C ASP A 250 -26.60 -6.83 3.77
N LEU A 251 -25.93 -6.98 2.61
CA LEU A 251 -24.69 -7.78 2.49
C LEU A 251 -23.56 -7.22 3.36
N PHE A 252 -23.66 -5.94 3.74
CA PHE A 252 -22.79 -5.28 4.70
C PHE A 252 -22.60 -6.09 6.00
N GLN A 253 -23.65 -6.76 6.47
CA GLN A 253 -23.59 -7.58 7.68
C GLN A 253 -22.78 -8.87 7.48
N LEU A 254 -22.74 -9.41 6.27
CA LEU A 254 -21.99 -10.63 5.97
C LEU A 254 -20.47 -10.41 6.00
N LEU A 255 -20.01 -9.17 5.91
CA LEU A 255 -18.58 -8.84 5.98
C LEU A 255 -18.00 -9.07 7.39
N ASP A 256 -18.83 -9.18 8.44
CA ASP A 256 -18.34 -9.61 9.76
C ASP A 256 -17.97 -11.11 9.70
N ARG A 257 -16.66 -11.41 9.70
CA ARG A 257 -16.11 -12.78 9.64
C ARG A 257 -15.87 -13.36 11.03
N GLY A 258 -16.26 -14.61 11.24
CA GLY A 258 -15.92 -15.40 12.42
C GLY A 258 -14.55 -16.06 12.32
N ASP A 259 -14.14 -16.76 13.39
CA ASP A 259 -12.81 -17.37 13.52
C ASP A 259 -12.47 -18.38 12.41
N GLU A 260 -13.48 -19.12 11.93
CA GLU A 260 -13.36 -20.12 10.85
C GLU A 260 -13.48 -19.50 9.44
N GLY A 261 -13.57 -18.16 9.36
CA GLY A 261 -13.62 -17.40 8.11
C GLY A 261 -14.98 -17.33 7.40
N PHE A 262 -16.02 -18.00 7.92
CA PHE A 262 -17.38 -17.78 7.47
C PHE A 262 -17.92 -16.44 7.98
N SER A 263 -18.91 -15.86 7.30
CA SER A 263 -19.64 -14.73 7.87
C SER A 263 -20.35 -15.13 9.16
N GLU A 264 -20.16 -14.38 10.24
CA GLU A 264 -20.70 -14.71 11.56
C GLU A 264 -22.24 -14.63 11.61
N TYR A 265 -22.80 -13.68 10.85
CA TYR A 265 -24.24 -13.40 10.85
C TYR A 265 -24.86 -13.63 9.47
N PRO A 266 -25.48 -14.79 9.23
CA PRO A 266 -26.24 -15.03 8.00
C PRO A 266 -27.42 -14.05 7.89
N ILE A 267 -27.70 -13.60 6.66
CA ILE A 267 -28.86 -12.75 6.38
C ILE A 267 -29.89 -13.51 5.53
N LYS A 268 -31.16 -13.13 5.59
CA LYS A 268 -32.19 -13.72 4.73
C LYS A 268 -32.05 -13.18 3.31
N ALA A 269 -32.11 -14.06 2.32
CA ALA A 269 -32.18 -13.63 0.93
C ALA A 269 -33.59 -13.08 0.62
N ASP A 270 -33.69 -12.04 -0.20
CA ASP A 270 -34.97 -11.60 -0.74
C ASP A 270 -35.56 -12.65 -1.71
N SER A 271 -36.80 -12.44 -2.14
CA SER A 271 -37.52 -13.43 -2.96
C SER A 271 -36.87 -13.71 -4.31
N ASP A 272 -36.16 -12.74 -4.88
CA ASP A 272 -35.55 -12.86 -6.19
C ASP A 272 -34.21 -13.58 -6.08
N MET A 273 -33.38 -13.20 -5.10
CA MET A 273 -32.15 -13.91 -4.78
C MET A 273 -32.42 -15.36 -4.36
N LYS A 274 -33.44 -15.62 -3.54
CA LYS A 274 -33.81 -16.99 -3.14
C LYS A 274 -34.12 -17.87 -4.35
N LYS A 275 -34.93 -17.38 -5.30
CA LYS A 275 -35.26 -18.11 -6.52
C LYS A 275 -34.02 -18.39 -7.36
N GLN A 276 -33.16 -17.39 -7.51
CA GLN A 276 -31.95 -17.51 -8.31
C GLN A 276 -30.95 -18.49 -7.68
N LEU A 277 -30.68 -18.37 -6.39
CA LEU A 277 -29.76 -19.27 -5.67
C LEU A 277 -30.27 -20.70 -5.65
N LYS A 278 -31.56 -20.91 -5.37
CA LYS A 278 -32.17 -22.24 -5.44
C LYS A 278 -32.04 -22.88 -6.82
N LYS A 279 -32.10 -22.08 -7.89
CA LYS A 279 -31.86 -22.54 -9.26
C LYS A 279 -30.38 -22.88 -9.50
N GLU A 280 -29.45 -22.02 -9.08
CA GLU A 280 -28.00 -22.23 -9.24
C GLU A 280 -27.46 -23.40 -8.42
N PHE A 281 -28.05 -23.65 -7.25
CA PHE A 281 -27.65 -24.70 -6.32
C PHE A 281 -28.47 -25.99 -6.46
N ALA A 282 -29.37 -26.06 -7.44
CA ALA A 282 -30.21 -27.23 -7.66
C ALA A 282 -29.34 -28.48 -7.92
N GLY A 283 -29.48 -29.49 -7.05
CA GLY A 283 -28.76 -30.76 -7.16
C GLY A 283 -27.32 -30.72 -6.62
N LEU A 284 -26.89 -29.63 -5.98
CA LEU A 284 -25.60 -29.58 -5.31
C LEU A 284 -25.64 -30.30 -3.95
N GLU A 285 -24.53 -30.97 -3.61
CA GLU A 285 -24.31 -31.54 -2.30
C GLU A 285 -22.97 -31.08 -1.73
N ILE A 286 -23.02 -30.49 -0.54
CA ILE A 286 -21.84 -29.99 0.18
C ILE A 286 -21.36 -31.10 1.11
N LYS A 287 -20.16 -31.62 0.85
CA LYS A 287 -19.59 -32.74 1.62
C LYS A 287 -19.25 -32.34 3.05
N ASN A 288 -18.70 -31.14 3.27
CA ASN A 288 -18.37 -30.60 4.59
C ASN A 288 -19.59 -30.07 5.37
N LYS A 289 -20.82 -30.50 5.07
CA LYS A 289 -22.02 -29.91 5.67
C LYS A 289 -22.10 -30.05 7.18
N VAL A 290 -21.61 -31.16 7.73
CA VAL A 290 -21.66 -31.43 9.18
C VAL A 290 -20.78 -30.43 9.93
N SER A 291 -19.51 -30.31 9.53
CA SER A 291 -18.57 -29.39 10.17
C SER A 291 -19.02 -27.93 10.05
N ILE A 292 -19.55 -27.53 8.89
CA ILE A 292 -20.11 -26.17 8.70
C ILE A 292 -21.32 -25.95 9.60
N ASN A 293 -22.27 -26.90 9.66
CA ASN A 293 -23.48 -26.77 10.48
C ASN A 293 -23.17 -26.68 11.99
N ASP A 294 -22.11 -27.36 12.46
CA ASP A 294 -21.67 -27.31 13.86
C ASP A 294 -21.24 -25.90 14.30
N LEU A 295 -20.66 -25.11 13.38
CA LEU A 295 -20.31 -23.69 13.63
C LEU A 295 -21.53 -22.82 13.95
N PHE A 296 -22.72 -23.24 13.50
CA PHE A 296 -23.96 -22.48 13.65
C PHE A 296 -24.93 -23.12 14.64
N LYS A 297 -24.37 -23.72 15.71
CA LYS A 297 -25.12 -24.33 16.82
C LYS A 297 -26.02 -25.48 16.36
N GLY A 298 -25.55 -26.27 15.39
CA GLY A 298 -26.27 -27.42 14.84
C GLY A 298 -27.50 -27.07 14.01
N LYS A 299 -27.70 -25.78 13.65
CA LYS A 299 -28.67 -25.41 12.62
C LYS A 299 -28.19 -25.94 11.27
N ASP A 300 -29.10 -26.46 10.46
CA ASP A 300 -28.78 -26.85 9.09
C ASP A 300 -28.63 -25.60 8.21
N ILE A 301 -27.52 -24.88 8.38
CA ILE A 301 -27.23 -23.64 7.67
C ILE A 301 -26.93 -23.94 6.21
N VAL A 302 -26.27 -25.06 5.94
CA VAL A 302 -25.93 -25.47 4.58
C VAL A 302 -27.20 -25.75 3.77
N ALA A 303 -28.18 -26.47 4.33
CA ALA A 303 -29.46 -26.65 3.63
C ALA A 303 -30.17 -25.31 3.36
N GLN A 304 -30.16 -24.38 4.32
CA GLN A 304 -30.75 -23.05 4.13
C GLN A 304 -30.03 -22.24 3.04
N VAL A 305 -28.71 -22.36 2.92
CA VAL A 305 -27.93 -21.72 1.84
C VAL A 305 -28.27 -22.32 0.48
N LEU A 306 -28.30 -23.65 0.37
CA LEU A 306 -28.60 -24.36 -0.89
C LEU A 306 -30.05 -24.12 -1.35
N GLU A 307 -30.99 -23.96 -0.42
CA GLU A 307 -32.37 -23.55 -0.71
C GLU A 307 -32.52 -22.03 -0.99
N GLY A 308 -31.43 -21.27 -0.90
CA GLY A 308 -31.40 -19.83 -1.08
C GLY A 308 -32.17 -19.06 0.00
N GLU A 309 -32.45 -19.65 1.16
CA GLU A 309 -33.20 -18.98 2.24
C GLU A 309 -32.34 -17.96 2.98
N VAL A 310 -31.05 -18.26 3.11
CA VAL A 310 -30.07 -17.41 3.76
C VAL A 310 -28.83 -17.25 2.89
N LEU A 311 -28.14 -16.13 3.09
CA LEU A 311 -26.81 -15.89 2.58
C LEU A 311 -25.81 -16.08 3.70
N LEU A 312 -24.74 -16.79 3.39
CA LEU A 312 -23.60 -17.01 4.26
C LEU A 312 -22.35 -16.92 3.40
N LEU A 313 -21.45 -15.97 3.66
CA LEU A 313 -20.21 -15.91 2.91
C LEU A 313 -19.30 -17.06 3.37
N PRO A 314 -18.85 -17.92 2.46
CA PRO A 314 -17.98 -19.02 2.81
C PRO A 314 -16.54 -18.53 3.02
N ASN A 315 -15.75 -19.30 3.77
CA ASN A 315 -14.39 -18.93 4.15
C ASN A 315 -13.36 -18.97 2.99
N ASN A 316 -13.73 -19.53 1.83
CA ASN A 316 -12.92 -19.50 0.62
C ASN A 316 -13.22 -18.30 -0.28
N LEU A 317 -14.19 -17.44 0.08
CA LEU A 317 -14.51 -16.23 -0.67
C LEU A 317 -13.75 -15.02 -0.11
N TYR A 318 -12.74 -14.60 -0.87
CA TYR A 318 -11.95 -13.41 -0.63
C TYR A 318 -12.55 -12.21 -1.36
N ILE A 319 -12.72 -11.10 -0.65
CA ILE A 319 -13.20 -9.84 -1.23
C ILE A 319 -12.11 -8.81 -1.10
N TRP A 320 -11.41 -8.54 -2.20
CA TRP A 320 -10.28 -7.61 -2.21
C TRP A 320 -10.63 -6.40 -3.06
N ALA A 321 -10.15 -5.24 -2.66
CA ALA A 321 -10.52 -3.99 -3.30
C ALA A 321 -9.34 -3.06 -3.48
N THR A 322 -9.43 -2.17 -4.47
CA THR A 322 -8.52 -1.04 -4.60
C THR A 322 -9.25 0.25 -4.24
N MET A 323 -8.52 1.18 -3.63
CA MET A 323 -9.04 2.50 -3.27
C MET A 323 -8.00 3.57 -3.62
N ASN A 324 -8.38 4.53 -4.44
CA ASN A 324 -7.60 5.77 -4.58
C ASN A 324 -8.00 6.70 -3.45
N THR A 325 -7.04 7.30 -2.79
CA THR A 325 -7.29 8.22 -1.67
C THR A 325 -7.25 9.70 -2.09
N SER A 326 -6.77 9.98 -3.30
CA SER A 326 -6.50 11.33 -3.80
C SER A 326 -7.65 11.99 -4.55
N ASP A 327 -8.60 11.20 -5.06
CA ASP A 327 -9.64 11.68 -5.97
C ASP A 327 -10.71 12.47 -5.19
N GLN A 328 -11.05 13.66 -5.69
CA GLN A 328 -11.99 14.56 -5.02
C GLN A 328 -13.46 14.11 -5.16
N SER A 329 -13.74 13.22 -6.11
CA SER A 329 -15.11 12.79 -6.47
C SER A 329 -15.60 11.54 -5.73
N LEU A 330 -14.90 11.15 -4.65
CA LEU A 330 -15.12 9.88 -3.97
C LEU A 330 -16.19 9.95 -2.88
N PHE A 331 -16.96 8.87 -2.73
CA PHE A 331 -17.90 8.74 -1.64
C PHE A 331 -17.16 8.46 -0.32
N PRO A 332 -17.56 9.12 0.79
CA PRO A 332 -16.99 8.82 2.09
C PRO A 332 -17.39 7.41 2.51
N ILE A 333 -16.42 6.62 2.96
CA ILE A 333 -16.65 5.31 3.57
C ILE A 333 -16.86 5.52 5.07
N ASP A 334 -17.98 5.04 5.61
CA ASP A 334 -18.30 5.15 7.03
C ASP A 334 -17.44 4.22 7.90
N SER A 335 -17.30 4.56 9.19
CA SER A 335 -16.45 3.80 10.12
C SER A 335 -16.92 2.36 10.36
N ALA A 336 -18.22 2.07 10.25
CA ALA A 336 -18.76 0.73 10.41
C ALA A 336 -18.44 -0.16 9.20
N PHE A 337 -18.34 0.41 8.00
CA PHE A 337 -17.76 -0.25 6.84
C PHE A 337 -16.26 -0.47 7.04
N LYS A 338 -15.49 0.59 7.36
CA LYS A 338 -14.02 0.52 7.44
C LYS A 338 -13.50 -0.58 8.38
N ARG A 339 -14.16 -0.80 9.53
CA ARG A 339 -13.73 -1.80 10.52
C ARG A 339 -13.86 -3.26 10.08
N ARG A 340 -14.50 -3.53 8.94
CA ARG A 340 -14.69 -4.89 8.37
C ARG A 340 -13.72 -5.22 7.24
N TRP A 341 -12.76 -4.34 7.04
CA TRP A 341 -11.73 -4.50 6.02
C TRP A 341 -10.38 -4.32 6.67
N ASP A 342 -9.45 -5.19 6.28
CA ASP A 342 -8.04 -4.94 6.53
C ASP A 342 -7.53 -3.91 5.52
N TRP A 343 -6.74 -2.97 6.00
CA TRP A 343 -6.22 -1.86 5.20
C TRP A 343 -4.77 -2.13 4.85
N TYR A 344 -4.46 -2.15 3.55
CA TYR A 344 -3.13 -2.38 3.04
C TYR A 344 -2.63 -1.18 2.25
N TYR A 345 -1.69 -0.46 2.84
CA TYR A 345 -1.04 0.66 2.17
C TYR A 345 -0.04 0.15 1.14
N VAL A 346 -0.19 0.59 -0.11
CA VAL A 346 0.77 0.32 -1.19
C VAL A 346 1.68 1.54 -1.34
N PRO A 347 2.93 1.46 -0.84
CA PRO A 347 3.84 2.60 -0.84
C PRO A 347 4.29 2.96 -2.26
N ILE A 348 4.66 4.22 -2.45
CA ILE A 348 5.39 4.66 -3.64
C ILE A 348 6.78 4.03 -3.57
N SER A 349 7.16 3.31 -4.63
CA SER A 349 8.42 2.61 -4.75
C SER A 349 8.97 2.73 -6.16
N ASN A 350 10.29 2.67 -6.29
CA ASN A 350 10.94 2.62 -7.59
C ASN A 350 10.61 1.26 -8.23
N ALA A 351 10.09 1.27 -9.46
CA ALA A 351 9.83 0.02 -10.18
C ALA A 351 11.05 -0.47 -10.99
N GLU A 352 12.19 0.22 -10.88
CA GLU A 352 13.48 -0.15 -11.47
C GLU A 352 13.40 -0.34 -13.00
N LYS A 353 12.54 0.44 -13.66
CA LYS A 353 12.36 0.39 -15.12
C LYS A 353 13.22 1.41 -15.88
N ASN A 354 13.99 2.22 -15.17
CA ASN A 354 14.88 3.26 -15.72
C ASN A 354 14.16 4.14 -16.75
N TRP A 355 12.91 4.51 -16.45
CA TRP A 355 12.15 5.40 -17.33
C TRP A 355 12.72 6.80 -17.30
N THR A 356 12.71 7.46 -18.46
CA THR A 356 13.19 8.83 -18.59
C THR A 356 12.14 9.75 -19.20
N ILE A 357 12.09 10.99 -18.73
CA ILE A 357 11.33 12.07 -19.37
C ILE A 357 12.23 12.67 -20.46
N GLU A 358 11.77 12.68 -21.71
CA GLU A 358 12.51 13.28 -22.83
C GLU A 358 11.92 14.64 -23.18
N VAL A 359 12.77 15.67 -23.11
CA VAL A 359 12.41 17.07 -23.34
C VAL A 359 13.57 17.75 -24.04
N ASN A 360 13.34 18.36 -25.22
CA ASN A 360 14.34 19.14 -25.94
C ASN A 360 15.67 18.37 -26.22
N GLY A 361 15.57 17.06 -26.43
CA GLY A 361 16.73 16.17 -26.63
C GLY A 361 17.49 15.79 -25.35
N ALA A 362 17.13 16.36 -24.20
CA ALA A 362 17.64 15.96 -22.90
C ALA A 362 16.74 14.88 -22.27
N LYS A 363 17.34 13.99 -21.49
CA LYS A 363 16.64 12.93 -20.74
C LYS A 363 16.76 13.19 -19.25
N TYR A 364 15.69 13.05 -18.51
CA TYR A 364 15.65 13.19 -17.05
C TYR A 364 15.15 11.90 -16.43
N ASP A 365 15.76 11.42 -15.35
CA ASP A 365 15.31 10.21 -14.68
C ASP A 365 13.91 10.40 -14.05
N TRP A 366 13.01 9.46 -14.33
CA TRP A 366 11.63 9.51 -13.87
C TRP A 366 11.50 9.32 -12.36
N TRP A 367 12.36 8.49 -11.75
CA TRP A 367 12.31 8.25 -10.33
C TRP A 367 12.79 9.46 -9.53
N ASN A 368 13.90 10.08 -9.96
CA ASN A 368 14.40 11.32 -9.39
C ASN A 368 13.35 12.44 -9.49
N PHE A 369 12.66 12.53 -10.63
CA PHE A 369 11.53 13.44 -10.78
C PHE A 369 10.43 13.15 -9.75
N LEU A 370 10.03 11.89 -9.59
CA LEU A 370 8.99 11.50 -8.64
C LEU A 370 9.36 11.81 -7.20
N GLN A 371 10.61 11.58 -6.79
CA GLN A 371 11.09 11.94 -5.45
C GLN A 371 10.97 13.46 -5.23
N ALA A 372 11.57 14.24 -6.14
CA ALA A 372 11.58 15.70 -6.03
C ALA A 372 10.16 16.30 -6.02
N ILE A 373 9.28 15.86 -6.92
CA ILE A 373 7.91 16.41 -6.99
C ILE A 373 7.05 15.96 -5.81
N ASN A 374 7.19 14.72 -5.33
CA ASN A 374 6.36 14.21 -4.23
C ASN A 374 6.65 14.91 -2.90
N ASP A 375 7.90 15.32 -2.67
CA ASP A 375 8.26 16.15 -1.53
C ASP A 375 7.54 17.51 -1.61
N ARG A 376 7.57 18.16 -2.78
CA ARG A 376 6.86 19.43 -3.00
C ARG A 376 5.34 19.29 -2.87
N VAL A 377 4.77 18.18 -3.35
CA VAL A 377 3.34 17.89 -3.21
C VAL A 377 2.96 17.75 -1.74
N TYR A 378 3.77 17.05 -0.94
CA TYR A 378 3.53 16.89 0.48
C TYR A 378 3.62 18.21 1.22
N ASP A 379 4.67 19.01 0.99
CA ASP A 379 4.85 20.30 1.66
C ASP A 379 3.70 21.27 1.36
N ALA A 380 3.19 21.27 0.13
CA ALA A 380 2.11 22.16 -0.28
C ALA A 380 0.73 21.71 0.20
N THR A 381 0.49 20.40 0.36
CA THR A 381 -0.87 19.87 0.59
C THR A 381 -1.04 19.11 1.89
N TYR A 382 0.06 18.76 2.57
CA TYR A 382 0.13 17.85 3.72
C TYR A 382 -0.60 16.51 3.46
N SER A 383 -0.64 16.07 2.20
CA SER A 383 -1.38 14.89 1.76
C SER A 383 -0.48 13.90 1.03
N GLU A 384 -0.24 12.74 1.67
CA GLU A 384 0.43 11.58 1.06
C GLU A 384 -0.32 11.06 -0.16
N ASP A 385 -1.64 11.19 -0.15
CA ASP A 385 -2.52 10.61 -1.15
C ASP A 385 -2.38 11.31 -2.50
N LYS A 386 -2.08 12.61 -2.51
CA LYS A 386 -1.88 13.42 -3.73
C LYS A 386 -0.54 13.18 -4.43
N LYS A 387 0.35 12.39 -3.83
CA LYS A 387 1.64 12.03 -4.44
C LYS A 387 1.45 11.17 -5.68
N LEU A 388 2.48 11.07 -6.50
CA LEU A 388 2.51 10.29 -7.73
C LEU A 388 3.33 9.02 -7.52
N GLY A 389 2.74 7.87 -7.81
CA GLY A 389 3.46 6.60 -7.87
C GLY A 389 4.19 6.39 -9.19
N TYR A 390 5.10 5.40 -9.22
CA TYR A 390 5.95 5.10 -10.38
C TYR A 390 5.16 4.93 -11.69
N PHE A 391 4.01 4.26 -11.62
CA PHE A 391 3.20 3.95 -12.80
C PHE A 391 2.18 5.03 -13.14
N PHE A 392 2.24 6.21 -12.49
CA PHE A 392 1.33 7.32 -12.75
C PHE A 392 1.38 7.75 -14.23
N CYS A 393 2.59 7.84 -14.78
CA CYS A 393 2.82 8.07 -16.20
C CYS A 393 3.65 6.93 -16.79
N LYS A 394 3.00 5.99 -17.49
CA LYS A 394 3.71 4.89 -18.15
C LYS A 394 4.57 5.40 -19.31
N ALA A 395 5.82 4.99 -19.38
CA ALA A 395 6.70 5.26 -20.51
C ALA A 395 6.36 4.37 -21.72
N ASP A 396 6.65 4.84 -22.94
CA ASP A 396 6.66 4.05 -24.17
C ASP A 396 8.14 3.79 -24.52
N ASP A 397 8.54 2.52 -24.61
CA ASP A 397 9.94 2.11 -24.82
C ASP A 397 10.95 2.78 -23.85
N GLY A 398 10.54 2.95 -22.60
CA GLY A 398 11.36 3.58 -21.56
C GLY A 398 11.35 5.11 -21.57
N ILE A 399 10.67 5.74 -22.54
CA ILE A 399 10.61 7.19 -22.69
C ILE A 399 9.20 7.73 -22.38
N ILE A 400 9.14 8.77 -21.56
CA ILE A 400 7.95 9.60 -21.35
C ILE A 400 8.15 10.87 -22.17
N SER A 401 7.41 11.00 -23.28
CA SER A 401 7.49 12.19 -24.12
C SER A 401 7.01 13.44 -23.38
N SER A 402 7.53 14.60 -23.77
CA SER A 402 7.08 15.92 -23.30
C SER A 402 5.54 16.09 -23.36
N SER A 403 4.91 15.62 -24.43
CA SER A 403 3.46 15.62 -24.60
C SER A 403 2.70 14.76 -23.59
N LYS A 404 3.22 13.56 -23.28
CA LYS A 404 2.63 12.65 -22.31
C LYS A 404 2.83 13.15 -20.88
N PHE A 405 4.01 13.69 -20.60
CA PHE A 405 4.34 14.33 -19.33
C PHE A 405 3.42 15.51 -19.04
N VAL A 406 3.26 16.46 -19.96
CA VAL A 406 2.39 17.64 -19.74
C VAL A 406 0.92 17.23 -19.59
N SER A 407 0.42 16.38 -20.48
CA SER A 407 -1.00 16.00 -20.50
C SER A 407 -1.44 15.14 -19.30
N LYS A 408 -0.52 14.41 -18.67
CA LYS A 408 -0.83 13.56 -17.50
C LYS A 408 -0.32 14.15 -16.19
N VAL A 409 0.99 14.42 -16.12
CA VAL A 409 1.67 14.80 -14.88
C VAL A 409 1.38 16.25 -14.53
N ILE A 410 1.74 17.17 -15.44
CA ILE A 410 1.52 18.61 -15.20
C ILE A 410 0.03 18.93 -15.07
N PHE A 411 -0.81 18.29 -15.89
CA PHE A 411 -2.26 18.45 -15.80
C PHE A 411 -2.82 18.05 -14.43
N TYR A 412 -2.40 16.90 -13.89
CA TYR A 412 -2.82 16.44 -12.55
C TYR A 412 -2.32 17.37 -11.44
N LEU A 413 -1.02 17.72 -11.48
CA LEU A 413 -0.44 18.65 -10.51
C LEU A 413 -1.21 19.98 -10.49
N TRP A 414 -1.55 20.51 -11.66
CA TRP A 414 -2.29 21.76 -11.77
C TRP A 414 -3.74 21.67 -11.30
N ASN A 415 -4.48 20.64 -11.72
CA ASN A 415 -5.93 20.58 -11.52
C ASN A 415 -6.38 19.87 -10.23
N ASP A 416 -5.61 18.90 -9.74
CA ASP A 416 -6.01 18.05 -8.62
C ASP A 416 -5.18 18.33 -7.36
N VAL A 417 -3.90 18.65 -7.54
CA VAL A 417 -2.99 18.91 -6.42
C VAL A 417 -3.04 20.38 -6.00
N PHE A 418 -2.71 21.30 -6.91
CA PHE A 418 -2.50 22.74 -6.64
C PHE A 418 -3.68 23.63 -7.03
N LYS A 419 -4.89 23.07 -7.09
CA LYS A 419 -6.11 23.82 -7.39
C LYS A 419 -6.48 24.83 -6.30
N ASP A 420 -6.36 24.38 -5.04
CA ASP A 420 -6.79 25.13 -3.85
C ASP A 420 -5.62 25.69 -3.03
N SER A 421 -4.39 25.32 -3.39
CA SER A 421 -3.16 25.89 -2.84
C SER A 421 -2.49 26.73 -3.92
N GLU A 422 -2.26 28.02 -3.65
CA GLU A 422 -1.29 28.75 -4.47
C GLU A 422 0.05 28.03 -4.29
N PHE A 423 0.58 27.46 -5.37
CA PHE A 423 1.89 26.85 -5.31
C PHE A 423 2.91 27.97 -5.04
N GLU A 424 3.26 28.18 -3.78
CA GLU A 424 4.23 29.20 -3.36
C GLU A 424 5.67 28.82 -3.75
N GLY A 425 5.89 27.56 -4.18
CA GLY A 425 7.18 27.01 -4.57
C GLY A 425 7.73 27.56 -5.89
N SER A 426 9.06 27.53 -6.02
CA SER A 426 9.80 27.93 -7.23
C SER A 426 9.49 27.09 -8.48
N ALA A 427 9.02 25.84 -8.33
CA ALA A 427 8.81 24.91 -9.44
C ALA A 427 7.92 25.46 -10.57
N PHE A 428 6.81 26.13 -10.23
CA PHE A 428 5.89 26.76 -11.19
C PHE A 428 6.17 28.25 -11.37
N ARG A 429 7.43 28.66 -11.40
CA ARG A 429 7.82 30.03 -11.76
C ARG A 429 8.53 30.05 -13.11
N ASP A 430 8.22 31.05 -13.92
CA ASP A 430 8.96 31.31 -15.15
C ASP A 430 10.25 32.10 -14.88
N GLU A 431 11.01 32.40 -15.94
CA GLU A 431 12.28 33.12 -15.89
C GLU A 431 12.19 34.50 -15.23
N ASN A 432 11.00 35.13 -15.25
CA ASN A 432 10.76 36.44 -14.65
C ASN A 432 10.24 36.33 -13.21
N GLY A 433 10.12 35.12 -12.68
CA GLY A 433 9.52 34.84 -11.37
C GLY A 433 7.99 34.90 -11.36
N GLU A 434 7.33 35.03 -12.52
CA GLU A 434 5.88 34.97 -12.63
C GLU A 434 5.37 33.52 -12.62
N LYS A 435 4.07 33.34 -12.34
CA LYS A 435 3.46 31.99 -12.32
C LYS A 435 3.55 31.33 -13.70
N LEU A 436 4.09 30.12 -13.74
CA LEU A 436 4.08 29.22 -14.88
C LEU A 436 2.73 28.51 -14.96
N SER A 437 1.75 29.15 -15.60
CA SER A 437 0.39 28.60 -15.73
C SER A 437 0.30 27.43 -16.70
N PHE A 438 -0.74 26.60 -16.56
CA PHE A 438 -0.90 25.40 -17.38
C PHE A 438 -0.87 25.68 -18.90
N ASP A 439 -1.44 26.80 -19.34
CA ASP A 439 -1.44 27.21 -20.74
C ASP A 439 -0.03 27.56 -21.27
N LYS A 440 0.89 28.02 -20.40
CA LYS A 440 2.28 28.34 -20.78
C LYS A 440 3.08 27.09 -21.19
N PHE A 441 2.63 25.87 -20.84
CA PHE A 441 3.20 24.61 -21.33
C PHE A 441 2.82 24.28 -22.77
N TYR A 442 2.01 25.11 -23.41
CA TYR A 442 1.64 24.98 -24.82
C TYR A 442 2.09 26.21 -25.61
N SER A 443 2.38 26.00 -26.90
CA SER A 443 2.64 27.06 -27.87
C SER A 443 1.87 26.78 -29.16
N VAL A 444 1.63 27.82 -29.95
CA VAL A 444 0.98 27.70 -31.26
C VAL A 444 2.02 27.94 -32.34
N ASP A 445 2.24 26.94 -33.18
CA ASP A 445 3.15 27.02 -34.32
C ASP A 445 2.40 26.59 -35.58
N ASN A 446 2.37 27.46 -36.60
CA ASN A 446 1.62 27.26 -37.84
C ASN A 446 0.15 26.83 -37.63
N GLY A 447 -0.50 27.37 -36.60
CA GLY A 447 -1.91 27.06 -36.27
C GLY A 447 -2.11 25.70 -35.59
N LYS A 448 -1.04 24.98 -35.25
CA LYS A 448 -1.11 23.75 -34.45
C LYS A 448 -0.60 24.00 -33.03
N VAL A 449 -1.35 23.51 -32.06
CA VAL A 449 -0.93 23.52 -30.65
C VAL A 449 0.13 22.44 -30.45
N LYS A 450 1.29 22.82 -29.91
CA LYS A 450 2.38 21.92 -29.54
C LYS A 450 2.81 22.18 -28.10
N VAL A 451 3.43 21.17 -27.47
CA VAL A 451 4.03 21.37 -26.14
C VAL A 451 5.21 22.33 -26.25
N ASN A 452 5.30 23.25 -25.30
CA ASN A 452 6.42 24.15 -25.15
C ASN A 452 7.50 23.48 -24.30
N GLU A 453 8.42 22.79 -24.96
CA GLU A 453 9.47 21.99 -24.29
C GLU A 453 10.42 22.84 -23.45
N GLU A 454 10.68 24.09 -23.83
CA GLU A 454 11.49 25.03 -23.03
C GLU A 454 10.86 25.26 -21.65
N LYS A 455 9.53 25.35 -21.58
CA LYS A 455 8.81 25.52 -20.30
C LYS A 455 8.74 24.24 -19.48
N VAL A 456 8.72 23.07 -20.14
CA VAL A 456 8.85 21.78 -19.44
C VAL A 456 10.26 21.63 -18.85
N GLU A 457 11.29 21.95 -19.62
CA GLU A 457 12.69 21.91 -19.16
C GLU A 457 12.92 22.88 -18.00
N LEU A 458 12.36 24.09 -18.08
CA LEU A 458 12.40 25.07 -16.98
C LEU A 458 11.75 24.52 -15.71
N PHE A 459 10.58 23.89 -15.83
CA PHE A 459 9.90 23.26 -14.70
C PHE A 459 10.75 22.16 -14.03
N LEU A 460 11.40 21.30 -14.83
CA LEU A 460 12.30 20.27 -14.32
C LEU A 460 13.54 20.87 -13.63
N LYS A 461 14.13 21.93 -14.21
CA LYS A 461 15.25 22.66 -13.59
C LYS A 461 14.86 23.34 -12.27
N ASN A 462 13.65 23.89 -12.19
CA ASN A 462 13.15 24.49 -10.94
C ASN A 462 12.92 23.47 -9.82
N LEU A 463 12.86 22.17 -10.16
CA LEU A 463 12.88 21.05 -9.21
C LEU A 463 14.29 20.56 -8.90
N GLU A 464 15.32 21.27 -9.35
CA GLU A 464 16.74 20.94 -9.13
C GLU A 464 17.14 19.60 -9.77
N LEU A 465 16.47 19.21 -10.86
CA LEU A 465 16.79 17.99 -11.60
C LEU A 465 17.81 18.27 -12.71
N GLU A 466 18.83 17.42 -12.77
CA GLU A 466 19.84 17.43 -13.84
C GLU A 466 19.53 16.37 -14.91
N PRO A 467 19.83 16.64 -16.19
CA PRO A 467 19.66 15.66 -17.26
C PRO A 467 20.70 14.53 -17.12
N VAL A 468 20.28 13.32 -17.46
CA VAL A 468 21.13 12.13 -17.51
C VAL A 468 22.14 12.29 -18.65
N SER A 469 23.43 12.12 -18.37
CA SER A 469 24.48 12.28 -19.38
C SER A 469 24.51 11.08 -20.34
N GLU A 470 24.76 11.31 -21.64
CA GLU A 470 24.80 10.24 -22.66
C GLU A 470 25.93 9.21 -22.45
N ASN A 471 26.79 9.38 -21.44
CA ASN A 471 27.83 8.42 -21.06
C ASN A 471 27.44 7.55 -19.85
N ASP A 472 26.22 7.68 -19.32
CA ASP A 472 25.72 6.92 -18.17
C ASP A 472 24.77 5.78 -18.58
N GLU A 473 25.13 5.00 -19.60
CA GLU A 473 24.71 3.59 -19.60
C GLU A 473 25.52 2.90 -18.50
N ASP A 474 24.84 2.45 -17.43
CA ASP A 474 25.33 1.69 -16.25
C ASP A 474 25.69 2.43 -14.94
N ASN A 475 25.11 3.61 -14.66
CA ASN A 475 25.23 4.23 -13.32
C ASN A 475 23.88 4.38 -12.58
N SER A 476 23.31 3.26 -12.12
CA SER A 476 22.37 3.30 -10.99
C SER A 476 23.17 3.39 -9.69
N GLU A 477 23.55 4.62 -9.30
CA GLU A 477 24.00 4.91 -7.94
C GLU A 477 22.77 5.13 -7.05
N ASP A 478 22.32 4.07 -6.39
CA ASP A 478 21.82 4.15 -5.01
C ASP A 478 21.80 2.75 -4.40
N GLY A 479 22.73 2.52 -3.48
CA GLY A 479 22.93 1.24 -2.80
C GLY A 479 22.02 1.10 -1.59
N PHE A 480 20.79 0.64 -1.79
CA PHE A 480 20.00 0.05 -0.71
C PHE A 480 19.19 -1.15 -1.22
N GLU A 481 19.60 -2.37 -0.87
CA GLU A 481 18.81 -3.58 -1.11
C GLU A 481 18.20 -4.05 0.22
N THR A 482 16.88 -4.25 0.22
CA THR A 482 16.20 -5.02 1.25
C THR A 482 15.88 -6.42 0.75
N GLU A 483 15.83 -7.39 1.65
CA GLU A 483 15.61 -8.81 1.34
C GLU A 483 14.32 -9.02 0.52
N GLY A 484 14.53 -9.32 -0.77
CA GLY A 484 13.48 -9.66 -1.72
C GLY A 484 14.02 -10.03 -3.11
N ASP A 485 15.34 -10.19 -3.24
CA ASP A 485 15.98 -10.38 -4.53
C ASP A 485 16.10 -11.86 -4.89
N LYS A 486 15.02 -12.41 -5.44
CA LYS A 486 15.06 -13.68 -6.16
C LYS A 486 14.31 -13.55 -7.47
N THR A 487 14.95 -12.97 -8.49
CA THR A 487 14.97 -13.53 -9.85
C THR A 487 15.98 -12.81 -10.76
N LEU A 488 17.12 -13.45 -11.02
CA LEU A 488 17.84 -13.36 -12.29
C LEU A 488 18.29 -14.79 -12.68
N PRO A 489 18.42 -15.10 -13.99
CA PRO A 489 18.47 -16.45 -14.49
C PRO A 489 19.72 -17.22 -14.06
N ARG A 490 19.54 -18.51 -13.77
CA ARG A 490 20.60 -19.47 -13.44
C ARG A 490 21.58 -19.61 -14.62
N SER A 491 22.75 -19.00 -14.52
CA SER A 491 23.98 -19.59 -15.07
C SER A 491 25.17 -19.27 -14.14
N PRO A 492 26.08 -20.22 -13.87
CA PRO A 492 27.23 -19.97 -13.02
C PRO A 492 28.41 -19.53 -13.90
N LYS A 493 28.59 -18.22 -14.09
CA LYS A 493 29.85 -17.68 -14.58
C LYS A 493 30.28 -16.42 -13.85
N VAL A 494 31.59 -16.38 -13.61
CA VAL A 494 32.33 -15.46 -12.76
C VAL A 494 32.85 -14.32 -13.62
N PHE A 495 32.86 -13.08 -13.11
CA PHE A 495 33.50 -11.98 -13.84
C PHE A 495 35.02 -12.22 -13.92
N VAL A 496 35.61 -12.09 -15.10
CA VAL A 496 37.04 -12.28 -15.34
C VAL A 496 37.74 -10.93 -15.25
N VAL A 497 38.81 -10.85 -14.46
CA VAL A 497 39.58 -9.60 -14.29
C VAL A 497 40.97 -9.76 -14.89
N THR A 498 41.31 -8.91 -15.86
CA THR A 498 42.65 -8.83 -16.45
C THR A 498 43.34 -7.55 -16.00
N PHE A 499 44.53 -7.69 -15.40
CA PHE A 499 45.39 -6.60 -14.96
C PHE A 499 46.27 -6.09 -16.13
N PRO A 500 46.75 -4.84 -16.10
CA PRO A 500 47.63 -4.29 -17.14
C PRO A 500 48.95 -5.03 -17.31
N ASP A 501 49.42 -5.74 -16.28
CA ASP A 501 50.62 -6.59 -16.33
C ASP A 501 50.39 -7.92 -17.07
N GLY A 502 49.19 -8.14 -17.60
CA GLY A 502 48.79 -9.37 -18.30
C GLY A 502 48.27 -10.48 -17.39
N THR A 503 48.21 -10.27 -16.08
CA THR A 503 47.65 -11.25 -15.14
C THR A 503 46.13 -11.36 -15.33
N VAL A 504 45.62 -12.58 -15.54
CA VAL A 504 44.18 -12.86 -15.62
C VAL A 504 43.76 -13.64 -14.38
N ILE A 505 42.75 -13.14 -13.66
CA ILE A 505 42.13 -13.84 -12.52
C ILE A 505 40.74 -14.30 -12.93
N ASN A 506 40.55 -15.63 -12.95
CA ASN A 506 39.33 -16.33 -13.34
C ASN A 506 39.24 -17.66 -12.56
N GLU A 507 38.73 -17.60 -11.33
CA GLU A 507 38.60 -18.76 -10.45
C GLU A 507 37.25 -19.44 -10.59
N ALA A 508 37.17 -20.70 -10.14
CA ALA A 508 35.95 -21.50 -10.20
C ALA A 508 34.79 -20.93 -9.35
N ASN A 509 35.11 -20.12 -8.34
CA ASN A 509 34.15 -19.47 -7.45
C ASN A 509 34.21 -17.95 -7.60
N LYS A 510 33.04 -17.31 -7.73
CA LYS A 510 32.88 -15.85 -7.79
C LYS A 510 33.57 -15.12 -6.63
N PHE A 511 33.47 -15.66 -5.42
CA PHE A 511 34.10 -15.04 -4.25
C PHE A 511 35.62 -15.23 -4.26
N GLU A 512 36.13 -16.35 -4.78
CA GLU A 512 37.58 -16.58 -4.87
C GLU A 512 38.22 -15.64 -5.89
N THR A 513 37.55 -15.42 -7.03
CA THR A 513 37.98 -14.42 -8.02
C THR A 513 37.99 -13.03 -7.40
N TYR A 514 36.90 -12.63 -6.75
CA TYR A 514 36.80 -11.36 -6.03
C TYR A 514 37.93 -11.19 -5.02
N HIS A 515 38.11 -12.16 -4.12
CA HIS A 515 39.13 -12.14 -3.08
C HIS A 515 40.54 -12.01 -3.68
N LYS A 516 40.91 -12.83 -4.68
CA LYS A 516 42.23 -12.75 -5.32
C LYS A 516 42.46 -11.41 -6.04
N VAL A 517 41.41 -10.82 -6.62
CA VAL A 517 41.50 -9.47 -7.20
C VAL A 517 41.79 -8.45 -6.11
N LEU A 518 41.10 -8.49 -4.96
CA LEU A 518 41.39 -7.61 -3.83
C LEU A 518 42.83 -7.80 -3.31
N SER A 519 43.27 -9.04 -3.14
CA SER A 519 44.63 -9.36 -2.70
C SER A 519 45.69 -8.80 -3.67
N LYS A 520 45.47 -8.91 -4.99
CA LYS A 520 46.39 -8.43 -6.03
C LYS A 520 46.42 -6.89 -6.11
N ILE A 521 45.30 -6.21 -5.84
CA ILE A 521 45.23 -4.74 -5.71
C ILE A 521 46.00 -4.28 -4.45
N GLY A 522 45.97 -5.09 -3.40
CA GLY A 522 46.58 -4.82 -2.10
C GLY A 522 45.50 -4.50 -1.07
N ILE A 523 45.27 -5.43 -0.15
CA ILE A 523 44.11 -5.39 0.77
C ILE A 523 44.04 -4.14 1.65
N GLU A 524 45.19 -3.52 1.97
CA GLU A 524 45.26 -2.24 2.69
C GLU A 524 44.65 -1.08 1.89
N LYS A 525 44.94 -1.00 0.58
CA LYS A 525 44.36 0.03 -0.30
C LYS A 525 42.86 -0.18 -0.47
N VAL A 526 42.45 -1.45 -0.54
CA VAL A 526 41.06 -1.83 -0.63
C VAL A 526 40.30 -1.43 0.64
N GLU A 527 40.86 -1.68 1.83
CA GLU A 527 40.22 -1.30 3.09
C GLU A 527 40.01 0.21 3.21
N ASN A 528 40.99 1.03 2.82
CA ASN A 528 40.83 2.48 2.85
C ASN A 528 39.63 2.97 2.01
N ILE A 529 39.39 2.36 0.84
CA ILE A 529 38.25 2.69 -0.02
C ILE A 529 36.96 2.05 0.50
N ALA A 530 37.02 0.81 1.01
CA ALA A 530 35.87 0.13 1.58
C ALA A 530 35.34 0.84 2.83
N ALA A 531 36.22 1.50 3.59
CA ALA A 531 35.88 2.30 4.77
C ALA A 531 35.05 3.55 4.44
N GLU A 532 35.06 4.03 3.19
CA GLU A 532 34.14 5.08 2.71
C GLU A 532 32.68 4.59 2.64
N MET A 533 32.45 3.27 2.81
CA MET A 533 31.14 2.63 2.88
C MET A 533 30.24 2.84 1.64
N LYS A 534 30.80 3.22 0.49
CA LYS A 534 30.05 3.28 -0.80
C LYS A 534 29.39 1.94 -1.14
N TYR A 535 30.04 0.83 -0.80
CA TYR A 535 29.41 -0.48 -0.74
C TYR A 535 29.65 -1.09 0.65
N HIS A 536 28.57 -1.54 1.29
CA HIS A 536 28.60 -2.06 2.64
C HIS A 536 27.55 -3.18 2.82
N ARG A 537 27.68 -3.99 3.88
CA ARG A 537 26.60 -4.89 4.33
C ARG A 537 26.34 -4.67 5.81
N HIS A 538 25.06 -4.61 6.19
CA HIS A 538 24.65 -4.28 7.57
C HIS A 538 25.33 -3.03 8.13
N HIS A 539 25.53 -2.00 7.28
CA HIS A 539 26.27 -0.76 7.61
C HIS A 539 27.72 -1.02 8.04
N THR A 540 28.37 -2.03 7.47
CA THR A 540 29.77 -2.37 7.73
C THR A 540 30.58 -2.45 6.42
N PRO A 541 31.83 -1.98 6.41
CA PRO A 541 32.70 -2.06 5.23
C PRO A 541 32.88 -3.49 4.73
N LEU A 542 32.93 -3.66 3.40
CA LEU A 542 33.19 -4.98 2.80
C LEU A 542 34.59 -5.54 3.11
N VAL A 543 35.55 -4.66 3.43
CA VAL A 543 36.88 -5.00 3.95
C VAL A 543 37.15 -4.10 5.15
N THR A 544 37.50 -4.69 6.29
CA THR A 544 37.64 -3.98 7.58
C THR A 544 38.74 -4.58 8.44
N LYS A 545 39.27 -3.83 9.42
CA LYS A 545 40.25 -4.31 10.40
C LYS A 545 39.61 -5.03 11.60
N SER A 546 38.30 -4.91 11.77
CA SER A 546 37.56 -5.45 12.92
C SER A 546 36.32 -6.20 12.46
N LYS A 547 35.99 -7.31 13.12
CA LYS A 547 34.71 -7.99 12.87
C LYS A 547 33.57 -7.18 13.51
N HIS A 548 32.49 -6.99 12.77
CA HIS A 548 31.29 -6.32 13.27
C HIS A 548 30.20 -7.34 13.63
N GLU A 549 29.57 -7.18 14.80
CA GLU A 549 28.52 -8.08 15.30
C GLU A 549 27.33 -8.18 14.34
N ALA A 550 26.98 -7.09 13.66
CA ALA A 550 25.89 -7.06 12.68
C ALA A 550 26.10 -8.04 11.51
N ILE A 551 27.35 -8.32 11.12
CA ILE A 551 27.69 -9.33 10.13
C ILE A 551 27.73 -10.74 10.73
N LEU A 552 28.16 -10.88 11.99
CA LEU A 552 28.27 -12.18 12.66
C LEU A 552 26.91 -12.75 13.10
N ASN A 553 25.93 -11.88 13.36
CA ASN A 553 24.57 -12.27 13.78
C ASN A 553 23.68 -12.70 12.60
N ASP A 554 24.15 -12.52 11.36
CA ASP A 554 23.45 -12.96 10.16
C ASP A 554 24.11 -14.23 9.59
N SER A 555 23.34 -15.32 9.51
CA SER A 555 23.81 -16.62 9.03
C SER A 555 24.28 -16.63 7.56
N THR A 556 23.95 -15.60 6.79
CA THR A 556 24.28 -15.47 5.36
C THR A 556 25.72 -15.00 5.15
N TYR A 557 26.27 -14.24 6.09
CA TYR A 557 27.56 -13.60 5.95
C TYR A 557 28.60 -14.21 6.89
N ASN A 558 29.87 -14.16 6.49
CA ASN A 558 30.99 -14.44 7.37
C ASN A 558 32.23 -13.65 6.92
N TYR A 559 33.33 -13.78 7.64
CA TYR A 559 34.58 -13.11 7.29
C TYR A 559 35.64 -14.13 6.85
N ILE A 560 36.36 -13.79 5.78
CA ILE A 560 37.66 -14.39 5.46
C ILE A 560 38.75 -13.44 5.90
N GLN A 561 39.73 -13.96 6.65
CA GLN A 561 40.84 -13.18 7.16
C GLN A 561 42.00 -13.18 6.15
N GLU A 562 42.47 -11.99 5.77
CA GLU A 562 43.68 -11.78 4.97
C GLU A 562 44.61 -10.84 5.73
N GLY A 563 45.63 -11.40 6.39
CA GLY A 563 46.49 -10.65 7.30
C GLY A 563 45.73 -10.08 8.51
N ASN A 564 45.79 -8.75 8.68
CA ASN A 564 45.07 -8.01 9.73
C ASN A 564 43.69 -7.51 9.28
N TYR A 565 43.22 -7.93 8.10
CA TYR A 565 41.98 -7.48 7.50
C TYR A 565 40.98 -8.63 7.39
N TYR A 566 39.71 -8.28 7.41
CA TYR A 566 38.57 -9.18 7.27
C TYR A 566 37.75 -8.77 6.06
N VAL A 567 37.60 -9.68 5.11
CA VAL A 567 36.78 -9.53 3.91
C VAL A 567 35.43 -10.19 4.14
N VAL A 568 34.34 -9.44 3.96
CA VAL A 568 32.98 -9.97 4.09
C VAL A 568 32.70 -10.94 2.94
N LYS A 569 32.37 -12.18 3.29
CA LYS A 569 31.91 -13.24 2.39
C LYS A 569 30.41 -13.44 2.57
N GLY A 570 29.75 -13.92 1.52
CA GLY A 570 28.28 -14.05 1.45
C GLY A 570 27.62 -12.94 0.64
N ILE A 571 28.40 -11.97 0.16
CA ILE A 571 27.93 -10.88 -0.68
C ILE A 571 27.57 -11.33 -2.10
N ASN A 572 26.55 -10.68 -2.68
CA ASN A 572 26.07 -11.00 -4.03
C ASN A 572 27.11 -10.61 -5.12
N GLN A 573 26.93 -11.14 -6.33
CA GLN A 573 27.88 -11.00 -7.43
C GLN A 573 27.99 -9.55 -7.92
N ILE A 574 26.88 -8.83 -7.92
CA ILE A 574 26.81 -7.42 -8.32
C ILE A 574 27.62 -6.56 -7.35
N THR A 575 27.52 -6.80 -6.05
CA THR A 575 28.30 -6.07 -5.02
C THR A 575 29.80 -6.30 -5.21
N MET A 576 30.21 -7.55 -5.48
CA MET A 576 31.62 -7.87 -5.75
C MET A 576 32.13 -7.16 -7.01
N TYR A 577 31.35 -7.20 -8.09
CA TYR A 577 31.68 -6.53 -9.35
C TYR A 577 31.79 -5.01 -9.18
N ARG A 578 30.77 -4.38 -8.57
CA ARG A 578 30.73 -2.94 -8.31
C ARG A 578 31.90 -2.47 -7.44
N MET A 579 32.26 -3.25 -6.42
CA MET A 579 33.44 -2.95 -5.60
C MET A 579 34.73 -3.03 -6.41
N VAL A 580 34.89 -4.00 -7.31
CA VAL A 580 36.06 -4.08 -8.21
C VAL A 580 36.10 -2.91 -9.19
N MET A 581 34.96 -2.49 -9.74
CA MET A 581 34.87 -1.33 -10.64
C MET A 581 35.21 -0.02 -9.91
N LEU A 582 34.71 0.15 -8.67
CA LEU A 582 35.07 1.29 -7.82
C LEU A 582 36.57 1.34 -7.54
N LEU A 583 37.18 0.20 -7.22
CA LEU A 583 38.63 0.12 -7.01
C LEU A 583 39.39 0.42 -8.30
N ASN A 584 38.90 -0.06 -9.45
CA ASN A 584 39.50 0.21 -10.75
C ASN A 584 39.55 1.70 -11.06
N GLU A 585 38.44 2.39 -10.84
CA GLU A 585 38.30 3.83 -11.04
C GLU A 585 39.17 4.62 -10.04
N ARG A 586 38.96 4.40 -8.74
CA ARG A 586 39.60 5.19 -7.67
C ARG A 586 41.11 5.01 -7.59
N LEU A 587 41.62 3.83 -7.95
CA LEU A 587 43.05 3.55 -7.96
C LEU A 587 43.67 3.64 -9.37
N ASN A 588 42.90 4.04 -10.38
CA ASN A 588 43.30 4.14 -11.79
C ASN A 588 44.05 2.90 -12.29
N LEU A 589 43.47 1.72 -12.05
CA LEU A 589 44.14 0.42 -12.22
C LEU A 589 44.09 -0.10 -13.66
N GLN A 590 43.25 0.48 -14.52
CA GLN A 590 43.04 0.06 -15.92
C GLN A 590 42.72 -1.44 -16.07
N LEU A 591 41.99 -2.00 -15.10
CA LEU A 591 41.51 -3.38 -15.14
C LEU A 591 40.52 -3.55 -16.29
N LYS A 592 40.66 -4.65 -17.03
CA LYS A 592 39.60 -5.12 -17.94
C LYS A 592 38.78 -6.16 -17.21
N VAL A 593 37.55 -5.79 -16.87
CA VAL A 593 36.59 -6.69 -16.21
C VAL A 593 35.58 -7.15 -17.26
N GLN A 594 35.50 -8.46 -17.50
CA GLN A 594 34.53 -9.07 -18.40
C GLN A 594 33.49 -9.83 -17.58
N TYR A 595 32.22 -9.55 -17.81
CA TYR A 595 31.09 -10.26 -17.20
C TYR A 595 30.45 -11.15 -18.27
N GLU A 596 30.30 -12.45 -18.02
CA GLU A 596 29.57 -13.40 -18.90
C GLU A 596 28.21 -13.77 -18.32
#